data_AF-A0A2E8A7B2-F1
#
_entry.id   AF-A0A2E8A7B2-F1
#
_cell.length_a   1.000
_cell.length_b   1.000
_cell.length_c   1.000
_cell.angle_alpha   90.00
_cell.angle_beta   90.00
_cell.angle_gamma   90.00
#
_symmetry.space_group_name_H-M   'P 1'
#
loop_
_entity.id
_entity.type
_entity.pdbx_description
1 polymer ?
#
loop_
_entity_poly.entity_id
_entity_poly.type
_entity_poly.pdbx_seq_one_letter_code
_entity_poly.pdbx_strand_id
1 'polypeptide(L)'
;MRENDEGSQMSMKSFEHCIEQVVRFHFPQKRGFHFTHWNARSRSIDLLWVRASILDFVQSFNGTNRGLLLVSGLRESLKVGKRWTSRKEREYQELRFFIEELVLKNARQELDLSVLFF
;
A
#
# COMPACT_ATOMS: atom_id res chain seq x y z
N MET A 1 0.42 23.61 27.15
CA MET A 1 0.93 22.28 26.77
C MET A 1 0.17 21.90 25.51
N ARG A 2 0.85 21.75 24.38
CA ARG A 2 0.26 21.87 23.03
C ARG A 2 -0.86 20.85 22.78
N GLU A 3 -1.99 21.37 22.35
CA GLU A 3 -3.10 20.66 21.72
C GLU A 3 -2.52 19.86 20.55
N ASN A 4 -2.54 18.53 20.65
CA ASN A 4 -2.15 17.67 19.55
C ASN A 4 -3.23 17.76 18.47
N ASP A 5 -2.77 17.98 17.25
CA ASP A 5 -3.55 18.11 16.02
C ASP A 5 -4.50 16.91 15.80
N GLU A 6 -5.73 17.00 16.29
CA GLU A 6 -6.80 16.04 15.96
C GLU A 6 -7.43 16.28 14.56
N GLY A 7 -6.91 17.23 13.77
CA GLY A 7 -7.59 17.69 12.55
C GLY A 7 -6.78 17.71 11.26
N SER A 8 -5.45 17.79 11.31
CA SER A 8 -4.65 17.96 10.09
C SER A 8 -4.21 16.61 9.52
N GLN A 9 -5.07 16.00 8.69
CA GLN A 9 -4.57 14.99 7.76
C GLN A 9 -3.46 15.62 6.92
N MET A 10 -2.25 15.05 6.98
CA MET A 10 -1.14 15.47 6.11
C MET A 10 -1.58 15.48 4.65
N SER A 11 -1.12 16.47 3.90
CA SER A 11 -1.35 16.50 2.46
C SER A 11 -0.82 15.22 1.80
N MET A 12 -1.48 14.74 0.75
CA MET A 12 -1.02 13.53 0.03
C MET A 12 0.44 13.62 -0.39
N LYS A 13 0.90 14.79 -0.85
CA LYS A 13 2.30 15.03 -1.23
C LYS A 13 3.26 14.89 -0.05
N SER A 14 2.88 15.39 1.12
CA SER A 14 3.69 15.26 2.34
C SER A 14 3.73 13.81 2.83
N PHE A 15 2.64 13.07 2.67
CA PHE A 15 2.56 11.66 3.03
C PHE A 15 3.41 10.79 2.09
N GLU A 16 3.27 10.96 0.77
CA GLU A 16 4.10 10.28 -0.24
C GLU A 16 5.60 10.55 -0.01
N HIS A 17 5.95 11.80 0.29
CA HIS A 17 7.34 12.15 0.63
C HIS A 17 7.83 11.44 1.90
N CYS A 18 7.00 11.35 2.94
CA CYS A 18 7.34 10.62 4.16
C CYS A 18 7.55 9.12 3.88
N ILE A 19 6.71 8.53 3.04
CA ILE A 19 6.84 7.15 2.59
C ILE A 19 8.16 6.94 1.82
N GLU A 20 8.50 7.85 0.91
CA GLU A 20 9.78 7.81 0.21
C GLU A 20 10.96 7.86 1.19
N GLN A 21 10.90 8.72 2.22
CA GLN A 21 11.94 8.77 3.26
C GLN A 21 12.04 7.45 4.03
N VAL A 22 10.92 6.87 4.47
CA VAL A 22 10.90 5.58 5.20
C VAL A 22 11.52 4.46 4.35
N VAL A 23 11.19 4.40 3.06
CA VAL A 23 11.78 3.43 2.14
C VAL A 23 13.29 3.65 1.99
N ARG A 24 13.74 4.89 1.83
CA ARG A 24 15.17 5.22 1.73
C ARG A 24 15.92 4.88 3.02
N PHE A 25 15.31 5.06 4.19
CA PHE A 25 15.90 4.67 5.48
C PHE A 25 15.98 3.15 5.68
N HIS A 26 14.96 2.40 5.24
CA HIS A 26 14.98 0.94 5.37
C HIS A 26 15.83 0.23 4.31
N PHE A 27 16.03 0.83 3.14
CA PHE A 27 16.80 0.24 2.03
C PHE A 27 17.89 1.18 1.48
N PRO A 28 18.81 1.70 2.31
CA PRO A 28 19.76 2.75 1.90
C PRO A 28 20.80 2.33 0.84
N GLN A 29 21.02 1.02 0.66
CA GLN A 29 22.07 0.49 -0.21
C GLN A 29 21.57 -0.23 -1.48
N LYS A 30 20.26 -0.40 -1.67
CA LYS A 30 19.74 -1.16 -2.83
C LYS A 30 19.53 -0.26 -4.05
N ARG A 31 20.61 0.05 -4.77
CA ARG A 31 20.51 0.54 -6.16
C ARG A 31 19.85 -0.55 -7.00
N GLY A 32 18.58 -0.35 -7.36
CA GLY A 32 17.75 -1.37 -8.03
C GLY A 32 16.52 -1.84 -7.24
N PHE A 33 16.12 -1.09 -6.20
CA PHE A 33 14.87 -1.31 -5.49
C PHE A 33 13.81 -0.34 -6.01
N HIS A 34 12.75 -0.87 -6.61
CA HIS A 34 11.61 -0.06 -7.07
C HIS A 34 10.47 -0.21 -6.07
N PHE A 35 9.85 0.89 -5.67
CA PHE A 35 8.70 0.85 -4.76
C PHE A 35 7.56 1.69 -5.32
N THR A 36 6.34 1.31 -4.97
CA THR A 36 5.15 2.10 -5.27
C THR A 36 4.25 2.09 -4.07
N HIS A 37 3.57 3.21 -3.86
CA HIS A 37 2.65 3.39 -2.75
C HIS A 37 1.22 3.49 -3.26
N TRP A 38 0.35 2.65 -2.71
CA TRP A 38 -1.08 2.64 -2.95
C TRP A 38 -1.82 3.07 -1.68
N ASN A 39 -2.62 4.13 -1.81
CA ASN A 39 -3.38 4.71 -0.70
C ASN A 39 -4.89 4.49 -0.85
N ALA A 40 -5.40 3.57 -0.05
CA ALA A 40 -6.80 3.17 -0.05
C ALA A 40 -7.74 4.16 0.66
N ARG A 41 -7.22 5.21 1.31
CA ARG A 41 -8.05 6.24 1.97
C ARG A 41 -8.81 7.13 0.98
N SER A 42 -8.38 7.17 -0.28
CA SER A 42 -8.80 8.21 -1.22
C SER A 42 -10.06 7.90 -2.02
N ARG A 43 -10.57 6.65 -1.99
CA ARG A 43 -11.74 6.22 -2.78
C ARG A 43 -12.51 5.10 -2.06
N SER A 44 -13.78 4.92 -2.41
CA SER A 44 -14.44 3.62 -2.19
C SER A 44 -13.56 2.55 -2.84
N ILE A 45 -13.12 1.57 -2.07
CA ILE A 45 -12.28 0.49 -2.59
C ILE A 45 -13.13 -0.34 -3.55
N ASP A 46 -13.00 -0.04 -4.84
CA ASP A 46 -13.46 -0.91 -5.89
C ASP A 46 -12.33 -1.89 -6.20
N LEU A 47 -12.63 -3.18 -6.12
CA LEU A 47 -11.69 -4.26 -6.42
C LEU A 47 -11.10 -4.14 -7.83
N LEU A 48 -11.83 -3.56 -8.78
CA LEU A 48 -11.34 -3.32 -10.14
C LEU A 48 -10.20 -2.29 -10.16
N TRP A 49 -10.34 -1.20 -9.40
CA TRP A 49 -9.31 -0.15 -9.29
C TRP A 49 -8.09 -0.65 -8.52
N VAL A 50 -8.29 -1.49 -7.49
CA VAL A 50 -7.20 -2.19 -6.78
C VAL A 50 -6.41 -3.04 -7.77
N ARG A 51 -7.10 -3.87 -8.55
CA ARG A 51 -6.49 -4.73 -9.55
C ARG A 51 -5.71 -3.94 -10.60
N ALA A 52 -6.30 -2.89 -11.18
CA ALA A 52 -5.62 -2.06 -12.17
C ALA A 52 -4.33 -1.44 -11.61
N SER A 53 -4.40 -0.86 -10.40
CA SER A 53 -3.24 -0.23 -9.76
C SER A 53 -2.10 -1.21 -9.50
N ILE A 54 -2.42 -2.43 -9.06
CA ILE A 54 -1.41 -3.47 -8.81
C ILE A 54 -0.84 -4.00 -10.14
N LEU A 55 -1.65 -4.16 -11.18
CA LEU A 55 -1.16 -4.61 -12.48
C LEU A 55 -0.22 -3.58 -13.10
N ASP A 56 -0.55 -2.29 -13.03
CA ASP A 56 0.31 -1.20 -13.46
C ASP A 56 1.63 -1.21 -12.67
N PHE A 57 1.55 -1.42 -11.34
CA PHE A 57 2.73 -1.58 -10.50
C PHE A 57 3.62 -2.74 -10.97
N VAL A 58 3.06 -3.95 -11.11
CA VAL A 58 3.84 -5.14 -11.50
C VAL A 58 4.43 -4.98 -12.90
N GLN A 59 3.72 -4.34 -13.84
CA GLN A 59 4.21 -4.08 -15.19
C GLN A 59 5.27 -2.98 -15.27
N SER A 60 5.31 -2.06 -14.30
CA SER A 60 6.30 -0.97 -14.26
C SER A 60 7.74 -1.44 -14.00
N PHE A 61 7.93 -2.70 -13.58
CA PHE A 61 9.25 -3.29 -13.35
C PHE A 61 9.94 -3.68 -14.67
N ASN A 62 10.76 -2.76 -15.21
CA ASN A 62 11.55 -2.96 -16.43
C ASN A 62 13.03 -3.30 -16.16
N GLY A 63 13.29 -4.31 -15.31
CA GLY A 63 14.65 -4.86 -15.13
C GLY A 63 15.24 -4.80 -13.72
N THR A 64 14.47 -4.35 -12.73
CA THR A 64 14.84 -4.51 -11.31
C THR A 64 14.19 -5.74 -10.71
N ASN A 65 15.01 -6.67 -10.24
CA ASN A 65 14.54 -7.94 -9.66
C ASN A 65 13.92 -7.81 -8.26
N ARG A 66 13.86 -6.61 -7.67
CA ARG A 66 13.30 -6.41 -6.32
C ARG A 66 12.33 -5.24 -6.26
N GLY A 67 11.17 -5.48 -5.65
CA GLY A 67 10.10 -4.51 -5.56
C GLY A 67 9.36 -4.49 -4.23
N LEU A 68 8.85 -3.33 -3.84
CA LEU A 68 8.00 -3.19 -2.66
C LEU A 68 6.72 -2.42 -2.98
N LEU A 69 5.58 -3.10 -2.81
CA LEU A 69 4.28 -2.47 -2.82
C LEU A 69 3.92 -2.05 -1.40
N LEU A 70 3.80 -0.75 -1.20
CA LEU A 70 3.35 -0.15 0.04
C LEU A 70 1.86 0.09 -0.04
N VAL A 71 1.08 -0.54 0.83
CA VAL A 71 -0.38 -0.39 0.88
C VAL A 71 -0.77 0.29 2.17
N SER A 72 -1.41 1.44 2.06
CA SER A 72 -1.87 2.20 3.21
C SER A 72 -3.37 2.47 3.18
N GLY A 73 -3.99 2.67 4.35
CA GLY A 73 -5.36 3.17 4.39
C GLY A 73 -6.45 2.11 4.26
N LEU A 74 -6.07 0.82 4.17
CA LEU A 74 -7.00 -0.30 4.02
C LEU A 74 -7.95 -0.43 5.22
N ARG A 75 -7.46 -0.12 6.41
CA ARG A 75 -8.28 -0.21 7.62
C ARG A 75 -9.26 0.96 7.70
N GLU A 76 -8.78 2.14 7.34
CA GLU A 76 -9.52 3.41 7.34
C GLU A 76 -10.66 3.38 6.33
N SER A 77 -10.43 2.81 5.14
CA SER A 77 -11.46 2.68 4.10
C SER A 77 -12.63 1.77 4.50
N LEU A 78 -12.36 0.74 5.31
CA LEU A 78 -13.38 -0.15 5.88
C LEU A 78 -14.06 0.44 7.13
N LYS A 79 -13.48 1.51 7.68
CA LYS A 79 -13.98 2.22 8.86
C LYS A 79 -15.07 3.22 8.48
N VAL A 80 -16.10 2.75 7.78
CA VAL A 80 -17.38 3.48 7.70
C VAL A 80 -18.05 3.33 9.09
N GLY A 81 -17.92 4.35 9.93
CA GLY A 81 -18.46 4.40 11.31
C GLY A 81 -17.49 4.02 12.44
N LYS A 82 -17.93 4.16 13.69
CA LYS A 82 -17.05 4.16 14.89
C LYS A 82 -16.49 2.79 15.31
N ARG A 83 -17.14 1.67 14.98
CA ARG A 83 -16.79 0.35 15.55
C ARG A 83 -16.11 -0.57 14.52
N TRP A 84 -14.98 -1.13 14.94
CA TRP A 84 -14.34 -2.28 14.28
C TRP A 84 -15.07 -3.54 14.71
N THR A 85 -15.60 -4.31 13.76
CA THR A 85 -16.36 -5.54 14.02
C THR A 85 -15.61 -6.74 13.46
N SER A 86 -15.91 -7.94 13.93
CA SER A 86 -15.30 -9.17 13.40
C SER A 86 -15.56 -9.36 11.90
N ARG A 87 -16.71 -8.87 11.41
CA ARG A 87 -17.00 -8.82 9.96
C ARG A 87 -16.01 -7.92 9.21
N LYS A 88 -15.71 -6.73 9.73
CA LYS A 88 -14.72 -5.80 9.14
C LYS A 88 -13.30 -6.36 9.20
N GLU A 89 -12.95 -7.05 10.29
CA GLU A 89 -11.67 -7.76 10.38
C GLU A 89 -11.56 -8.81 9.26
N ARG A 90 -12.61 -9.60 9.05
CA ARG A 90 -12.63 -10.58 7.97
C ARG A 90 -12.51 -9.93 6.59
N GLU A 91 -13.29 -8.89 6.31
CA GLU A 91 -13.21 -8.14 5.05
C GLU A 91 -11.80 -7.54 4.82
N TYR A 92 -11.15 -7.05 5.88
CA TYR A 92 -9.77 -6.55 5.83
C TYR A 92 -8.78 -7.65 5.46
N GLN A 93 -8.86 -8.82 6.10
CA GLN A 93 -7.96 -9.95 5.81
C GLN A 93 -8.19 -10.51 4.40
N GLU A 94 -9.46 -10.62 3.97
CA GLU A 94 -9.80 -11.05 2.61
C GLU A 94 -9.22 -10.10 1.56
N LEU A 95 -9.28 -8.79 1.81
CA LEU A 95 -8.72 -7.79 0.90
C LEU A 95 -7.18 -7.80 0.88
N ARG A 96 -6.52 -8.01 2.03
CA ARG A 96 -5.06 -8.20 2.09
C ARG A 96 -4.63 -9.42 1.30
N PHE A 97 -5.28 -10.55 1.53
CA PHE A 97 -5.01 -11.79 0.83
C PHE A 97 -5.23 -11.64 -0.68
N PHE A 98 -6.30 -10.95 -1.09
CA PHE A 98 -6.55 -10.65 -2.50
C PHE A 98 -5.40 -9.86 -3.13
N ILE A 99 -4.89 -8.84 -2.45
CA ILE A 99 -3.77 -8.01 -2.93
C ILE A 99 -2.49 -8.85 -3.04
N GLU A 100 -2.16 -9.62 -2.00
CA GLU A 100 -0.98 -10.51 -1.98
C GLU A 100 -1.03 -11.53 -3.12
N GLU A 101 -2.17 -12.21 -3.29
CA GLU A 101 -2.40 -13.16 -4.38
C GLU A 101 -2.27 -12.50 -5.76
N LEU A 102 -2.76 -11.27 -5.91
CA LEU A 102 -2.72 -10.57 -7.18
C LEU A 102 -1.30 -10.13 -7.55
N VAL A 103 -0.49 -9.72 -6.57
CA VAL A 103 0.94 -9.46 -6.76
C VAL A 103 1.66 -10.76 -7.14
N LEU A 104 1.46 -11.84 -6.38
CA LEU A 104 2.12 -13.12 -6.61
C LEU A 104 1.79 -13.73 -7.99
N LYS A 105 0.53 -13.67 -8.42
CA LYS A 105 0.08 -14.21 -9.73
C LYS A 105 0.67 -13.48 -10.92
N ASN A 106 1.02 -12.20 -10.77
CA ASN A 106 1.52 -11.38 -11.86
C ASN A 106 3.04 -11.16 -11.78
N ALA A 107 3.67 -11.51 -10.67
CA ALA A 107 5.12 -11.50 -10.54
C ALA A 107 5.76 -12.46 -11.56
N ARG A 108 6.74 -11.98 -12.32
CA ARG A 108 7.61 -12.86 -13.12
C ARG A 108 8.49 -13.67 -12.16
N GLN A 109 8.89 -14.89 -12.54
CA GLN A 109 9.69 -15.80 -11.70
C GLN A 109 10.98 -15.19 -11.11
N GLU A 110 11.51 -14.14 -11.73
CA GLU A 110 12.74 -13.47 -11.34
C GLU A 110 12.53 -12.23 -10.45
N LEU A 111 11.27 -11.85 -10.19
CA LEU A 111 10.90 -10.70 -9.37
C LEU A 111 10.66 -11.10 -7.91
N ASP A 112 11.49 -10.58 -7.02
CA ASP A 112 11.36 -10.64 -5.57
C ASP A 112 10.52 -9.43 -5.12
N LEU A 113 9.20 -9.62 -5.15
CA LEU A 113 8.20 -8.60 -4.77
C LEU A 113 7.72 -8.83 -3.33
N SER A 114 7.70 -7.76 -2.54
CA SER A 114 7.13 -7.74 -1.20
C SER A 114 5.93 -6.78 -1.12
N VAL A 115 4.97 -7.09 -0.26
CA VAL A 115 3.83 -6.20 0.04
C VAL A 115 3.86 -5.85 1.52
N LEU A 116 3.74 -4.56 1.85
CA LEU A 116 3.68 -4.07 3.22
C LEU A 116 2.40 -3.28 3.44
N PHE A 117 1.68 -3.60 4.51
CA PHE A 117 0.41 -2.97 4.89
C PHE A 117 0.60 -2.08 6.13
N PHE A 118 0.12 -0.84 6.10
CA PHE A 118 0.23 0.12 7.21
C PHE A 118 -0.91 1.14 7.29
#